data_AF-A0A5C7GZB2-F1
#
_entry.id   AF-A0A5C7GZB2-F1
#
_cell.length_a   1.000
_cell.length_b   1.000
_cell.length_c   1.000
_cell.angle_alpha   90.00
_cell.angle_beta   90.00
_cell.angle_gamma   90.00
#
_symmetry.space_group_name_H-M   'P 1'
#
loop_
_entity.id
_entity.type
_entity.pdbx_description
1 polymer ?
#
loop_
_entity_poly.entity_id
_entity_poly.type
_entity_poly.pdbx_seq_one_letter_code
_entity_poly.pdbx_strand_id
1 'polypeptide(L)'
;MKRVEHEAKREVTFSKRKKGHFTKASELCELCGAEVALVLFSPHLKPFTFGHPDANEILQRCLIERDHDNTPGLASRNVLCGLNWVREQYYESLKRLEEEEKKSKEKSSGTSSGGLWWDDQEIENINELDELEQYVESMEKQRKIVKARVDEMDLSGNYFEENLANEFIKMKTY
;
A
#
# COMPACT_ATOMS: atom_id res chain seq x y z
N MET A 1 -28.08 4.87 -6.77
CA MET A 1 -26.65 4.64 -7.12
C MET A 1 -26.43 3.15 -7.28
N LYS A 2 -25.56 2.72 -8.21
CA LYS A 2 -25.16 1.31 -8.38
C LYS A 2 -23.64 1.18 -8.19
N ARG A 3 -23.18 -0.01 -7.79
CA ARG A 3 -21.75 -0.32 -7.66
C ARG A 3 -21.08 -0.23 -9.03
N VAL A 4 -19.82 0.22 -9.06
CA VAL A 4 -18.98 0.12 -10.26
C VAL A 4 -18.41 -1.29 -10.30
N GLU A 5 -18.82 -2.08 -11.28
CA GLU A 5 -18.45 -3.51 -11.36
C GLU A 5 -16.98 -3.70 -11.73
N HIS A 6 -16.50 -2.98 -12.74
CA HIS A 6 -15.13 -3.11 -13.22
C HIS A 6 -14.12 -2.54 -12.22
N GLU A 7 -13.17 -3.36 -11.78
CA GLU A 7 -12.22 -3.04 -10.71
C GLU A 7 -11.36 -1.80 -11.00
N ALA A 8 -10.64 -1.75 -12.12
CA ALA A 8 -9.82 -0.57 -12.45
C ALA A 8 -10.65 0.73 -12.52
N LYS A 9 -11.87 0.68 -13.10
CA LYS A 9 -12.78 1.83 -13.12
C LYS A 9 -13.25 2.20 -11.72
N ARG A 10 -13.48 1.21 -10.84
CA ARG A 10 -13.86 1.41 -9.44
C ARG A 10 -12.74 2.09 -8.66
N GLU A 11 -11.48 1.69 -8.83
CA GLU A 11 -10.32 2.32 -8.17
C GLU A 11 -10.12 3.78 -8.61
N VAL A 12 -10.22 4.06 -9.91
CA VAL A 12 -10.15 5.43 -10.44
C VAL A 12 -11.32 6.27 -9.93
N THR A 13 -12.52 5.70 -9.93
CA THR A 13 -13.73 6.38 -9.44
C THR A 13 -13.63 6.68 -7.94
N PHE A 14 -13.16 5.73 -7.15
CA PHE A 14 -12.92 5.91 -5.71
C PHE A 14 -11.94 7.06 -5.48
N SER A 15 -10.81 7.06 -6.18
CA SER A 15 -9.79 8.11 -6.04
C SER A 15 -10.34 9.51 -6.35
N LYS A 16 -11.08 9.65 -7.46
CA LYS A 16 -11.70 10.92 -7.85
C LYS A 16 -12.78 11.37 -6.86
N ARG A 17 -13.68 10.45 -6.46
CA ARG A 17 -14.78 10.77 -5.54
C ARG A 17 -14.26 11.07 -4.13
N LYS A 18 -13.28 10.31 -3.63
CA LYS A 18 -12.61 10.59 -2.35
C LYS A 18 -12.07 12.01 -2.31
N LYS A 19 -11.33 12.41 -3.35
CA LYS A 19 -10.82 13.79 -3.47
C LYS A 19 -11.96 14.80 -3.43
N GLY A 20 -13.02 14.59 -4.22
CA GLY A 20 -14.19 15.48 -4.23
C GLY A 20 -14.89 15.59 -2.87
N HIS A 21 -15.05 14.47 -2.15
CA HIS A 21 -15.60 14.48 -0.79
C HIS A 21 -14.73 15.28 0.18
N PHE A 22 -13.41 15.12 0.12
CA PHE A 22 -12.48 15.86 0.99
C PHE A 22 -12.50 17.35 0.70
N THR A 23 -12.49 17.74 -0.57
CA THR A 23 -12.59 19.16 -0.96
C THR A 23 -13.90 19.77 -0.46
N LYS A 24 -15.03 19.08 -0.64
CA LYS A 24 -16.33 19.57 -0.15
C LYS A 24 -16.41 19.65 1.37
N ALA A 25 -15.80 18.71 2.09
CA ALA A 25 -15.72 18.77 3.54
C ALA A 25 -14.88 19.97 4.00
N SER A 26 -13.72 20.22 3.37
CA SER A 26 -12.89 21.41 3.64
C SER A 26 -13.65 22.71 3.39
N GLU A 27 -14.29 22.85 2.23
CA GLU A 27 -15.12 24.01 1.90
C GLU A 27 -16.23 24.24 2.93
N LEU A 28 -16.88 23.16 3.39
CA LEU A 28 -17.93 23.25 4.40
C LEU A 28 -17.38 23.73 5.75
N CYS A 29 -16.23 23.20 6.17
CA CYS A 29 -15.55 23.64 7.39
C CYS A 29 -15.19 25.12 7.31
N GLU A 30 -14.62 25.57 6.18
CA GLU A 30 -14.21 26.96 5.96
C GLU A 30 -15.39 27.93 5.89
N LEU A 31 -16.46 27.57 5.18
CA LEU A 31 -17.61 28.47 4.98
C LEU A 31 -18.50 28.57 6.21
N CYS A 32 -18.64 27.48 6.96
CA CYS A 32 -19.61 27.39 8.05
C CYS A 32 -18.97 27.31 9.45
N GLY A 33 -17.63 27.22 9.54
CA GLY A 33 -16.96 26.93 10.81
C GLY A 33 -17.36 25.56 11.37
N ALA A 34 -17.79 24.63 10.51
CA ALA A 34 -18.30 23.33 10.93
C ALA A 34 -17.18 22.36 11.30
N GLU A 35 -17.34 21.65 12.41
CA GLU A 35 -16.47 20.52 12.75
C GLU A 35 -16.92 19.28 12.00
N VAL A 36 -16.05 18.71 11.18
CA VAL A 36 -16.38 17.58 10.29
C VAL A 36 -15.31 16.50 10.38
N ALA A 37 -15.74 15.25 10.58
CA ALA A 37 -14.91 14.07 10.40
C ALA A 37 -15.51 13.17 9.31
N LEU A 38 -14.67 12.73 8.39
CA LEU A 38 -15.03 11.81 7.33
C LEU A 38 -14.08 10.62 7.31
N VAL A 39 -14.64 9.40 7.32
CA VAL A 39 -13.89 8.15 7.19
C VAL A 39 -14.37 7.41 5.94
N LEU A 40 -13.47 7.19 4.99
CA LEU A 40 -13.74 6.50 3.73
C LEU A 40 -12.89 5.24 3.64
N PHE A 41 -13.51 4.10 3.39
CA PHE A 41 -12.80 2.85 3.14
C PHE A 41 -12.71 2.60 1.64
N SER A 42 -11.50 2.31 1.16
CA SER A 42 -11.32 1.80 -0.21
C SER A 42 -11.92 0.40 -0.36
N PRO A 43 -12.10 -0.09 -1.60
CA PRO A 43 -12.50 -1.48 -1.84
C PRO A 43 -11.57 -2.52 -1.18
N HIS A 44 -10.31 -2.14 -0.90
CA HIS A 44 -9.32 -2.95 -0.21
C HIS A 44 -9.24 -2.67 1.30
N LEU A 45 -10.31 -2.13 1.90
CA LEU A 45 -10.44 -1.85 3.34
C LEU A 45 -9.41 -0.87 3.91
N LYS A 46 -8.58 -0.23 3.08
CA LYS A 46 -7.68 0.84 3.51
C LYS A 46 -8.49 2.08 3.89
N PRO A 47 -8.40 2.58 5.15
CA PRO A 47 -9.08 3.78 5.58
C PRO A 47 -8.40 5.05 5.05
N PHE A 48 -9.21 6.06 4.79
CA PHE A 48 -8.81 7.42 4.48
C PHE A 48 -9.66 8.38 5.30
N THR A 49 -9.02 9.30 6.00
CA THR A 49 -9.68 10.21 6.91
C THR A 49 -9.51 11.66 6.49
N PHE A 50 -10.52 12.47 6.76
CA PHE A 50 -10.47 13.92 6.79
C PHE A 50 -11.06 14.37 8.12
N GLY A 51 -10.48 15.40 8.73
CA GLY A 51 -10.95 15.95 9.99
C GLY A 51 -10.63 17.43 10.09
N HIS A 52 -11.56 18.19 10.63
CA HIS A 52 -11.34 19.58 11.01
C HIS A 52 -12.09 19.86 12.33
N PRO A 53 -11.39 20.20 13.45
CA PRO A 53 -9.95 20.42 13.53
C PRO A 53 -9.11 19.13 13.43
N ASP A 54 -9.54 18.04 14.07
CA ASP A 54 -8.91 16.73 13.98
C ASP A 54 -9.96 15.61 13.90
N ALA A 55 -9.71 14.60 13.06
CA ALA A 55 -10.66 13.51 12.84
C ALA A 55 -10.80 12.63 14.08
N ASN A 56 -9.71 12.37 14.78
CA ASN A 56 -9.70 11.48 15.94
C ASN A 56 -10.39 12.13 17.13
N GLU A 57 -10.17 13.43 17.38
CA GLU A 57 -10.87 14.17 18.44
C GLU A 57 -12.40 14.15 18.23
N ILE A 58 -12.86 14.44 17.01
CA ILE A 58 -14.29 14.42 16.68
C ILE A 58 -14.86 13.01 16.85
N LEU A 59 -14.16 12.00 16.35
CA LEU A 59 -14.58 10.60 16.49
C LEU A 59 -14.66 10.20 17.96
N GLN A 60 -13.64 10.50 18.77
CA GLN A 60 -13.63 10.19 20.21
C GLN A 60 -14.83 10.83 20.91
N ARG A 61 -15.11 12.11 20.66
CA ARG A 61 -16.28 12.79 21.23
C ARG A 61 -17.58 12.11 20.80
N CYS A 62 -17.74 11.76 19.52
CA CYS A 62 -18.90 11.00 19.04
C CYS A 62 -19.02 9.57 19.61
N LEU A 63 -17.91 8.98 20.09
CA LEU A 63 -17.92 7.68 20.76
C LEU A 63 -18.27 7.82 22.25
N ILE A 64 -17.79 8.88 22.91
CA ILE A 64 -17.99 9.16 24.35
C ILE A 64 -19.39 9.70 24.65
N GLU A 65 -19.92 10.59 23.81
CA GLU A 65 -21.29 11.14 23.93
C GLU A 65 -22.38 10.06 23.90
N ARG A 66 -22.04 8.82 23.53
CA ARG A 66 -22.93 7.65 23.60
C ARG A 66 -23.26 7.21 25.02
N ASP A 67 -22.40 7.51 25.99
CA ASP A 67 -22.56 7.00 27.37
C ASP A 67 -23.49 7.88 28.21
N HIS A 68 -23.74 9.12 27.79
CA HIS A 68 -24.50 10.11 28.57
C HIS A 68 -25.95 10.30 28.12
N ASP A 69 -26.26 10.17 26.81
CA ASP A 69 -27.62 10.32 26.28
C ASP A 69 -28.12 9.02 25.66
N ASN A 70 -29.12 8.39 26.28
CA ASN A 70 -29.79 7.14 25.87
C ASN A 70 -30.50 7.19 24.49
N THR A 71 -30.22 8.19 23.67
CA THR A 71 -30.80 8.38 22.33
C THR A 71 -29.67 8.47 21.31
N PRO A 72 -29.41 7.41 20.53
CA PRO A 72 -28.36 7.45 19.52
C PRO A 72 -28.76 8.41 18.40
N GLY A 73 -28.19 9.62 18.41
CA GLY A 73 -28.29 10.58 17.32
C GLY A 73 -27.89 9.95 15.97
N LEU A 74 -28.41 10.50 14.87
CA LEU A 74 -28.21 9.96 13.52
C LEU A 74 -26.72 9.79 13.15
N ALA A 75 -25.85 10.69 13.63
CA ALA A 75 -24.39 10.61 13.48
C ALA A 75 -23.81 9.35 14.13
N SER A 76 -24.24 9.02 15.36
CA SER A 76 -23.80 7.82 16.09
C SER A 76 -24.20 6.51 15.40
N ARG A 77 -25.39 6.46 14.80
CA ARG A 77 -25.86 5.26 14.05
C ARG A 77 -24.99 4.98 12.82
N ASN A 78 -24.66 6.01 12.04
CA ASN A 78 -23.85 5.84 10.83
C ASN A 78 -22.42 5.38 11.16
N VAL A 79 -21.81 5.96 12.20
CA VAL A 79 -20.48 5.55 12.69
C VAL A 79 -20.50 4.11 13.18
N LEU A 80 -21.53 3.69 13.93
CA LEU A 80 -21.67 2.32 14.42
C LEU A 80 -21.82 1.31 13.27
N CYS A 81 -22.68 1.60 12.29
CA CYS A 81 -22.85 0.73 11.12
C CYS A 81 -21.54 0.56 10.35
N GLY A 82 -20.78 1.65 10.14
CA GLY A 82 -19.47 1.59 9.50
C GLY A 82 -18.48 0.71 10.27
N LEU A 83 -18.39 0.88 11.60
CA LEU A 83 -17.49 0.10 12.45
C LEU A 83 -17.86 -1.40 12.47
N ASN A 84 -19.15 -1.73 12.55
CA ASN A 84 -19.59 -3.12 12.55
C ASN A 84 -19.29 -3.81 11.22
N TRP A 85 -19.48 -3.12 10.09
CA TRP A 85 -19.12 -3.65 8.78
C TRP A 85 -17.61 -3.91 8.65
N VAL A 86 -16.76 -2.98 9.09
CA VAL A 86 -15.31 -3.17 9.09
C VAL A 86 -14.92 -4.38 9.94
N ARG A 87 -15.53 -4.50 11.12
CA ARG A 87 -15.29 -5.63 12.03
C ARG A 87 -15.64 -6.97 11.38
N GLU A 88 -16.77 -7.04 10.68
CA GLU A 88 -17.20 -8.25 9.97
C GLU A 88 -16.21 -8.65 8.86
N GLN A 89 -15.78 -7.69 8.05
CA GLN A 89 -14.78 -7.93 7.00
C GLN A 89 -13.41 -8.34 7.54
N TYR A 90 -13.03 -7.79 8.70
CA TYR A 90 -11.81 -8.20 9.40
C TYR A 90 -11.89 -9.67 9.87
N TYR A 91 -13.02 -10.08 10.46
CA TYR A 91 -13.22 -11.48 10.86
C TYR A 91 -13.25 -12.44 9.68
N GLU A 92 -13.85 -12.05 8.55
CA GLU A 92 -13.78 -12.85 7.32
C GLU A 92 -12.34 -13.03 6.85
N SER A 93 -11.52 -11.98 6.91
CA SER A 93 -10.11 -12.04 6.52
C SER A 93 -9.29 -12.93 7.47
N LEU A 94 -9.52 -12.85 8.78
CA LEU A 94 -8.91 -13.75 9.78
C LEU A 94 -9.25 -15.22 9.52
N LYS A 95 -10.51 -15.51 9.22
CA LYS A 95 -10.96 -16.88 8.94
C LYS A 95 -10.25 -17.45 7.70
N ARG A 96 -10.07 -16.65 6.64
CA ARG A 96 -9.32 -17.07 5.44
C ARG A 96 -7.87 -17.39 5.75
N LEU A 97 -7.20 -16.54 6.54
CA LEU A 97 -5.83 -16.77 6.98
C LEU A 97 -5.70 -18.07 7.79
N GLU A 98 -6.63 -18.34 8.70
CA GLU A 98 -6.64 -19.58 9.49
C GLU A 98 -6.85 -20.83 8.61
N GLU A 99 -7.72 -20.74 7.60
CA GLU A 99 -7.92 -21.81 6.62
C GLU A 99 -6.67 -22.05 5.75
N GLU A 100 -5.96 -21.00 5.36
CA GLU A 100 -4.69 -21.08 4.61
C GLU A 100 -3.55 -21.65 5.48
N GLU A 101 -3.46 -21.25 6.74
CA GLU A 101 -2.54 -21.81 7.74
C GLU A 101 -2.81 -23.30 7.98
N LYS A 102 -4.08 -23.70 8.12
CA LYS A 102 -4.45 -25.11 8.28
C LYS A 102 -4.10 -25.92 7.04
N LYS A 103 -4.39 -25.41 5.84
CA LYS A 103 -4.00 -26.06 4.56
C LYS A 103 -2.47 -26.16 4.43
N SER A 104 -1.73 -25.19 4.94
CA SER A 104 -0.26 -25.22 4.97
C SER A 104 0.27 -26.25 5.96
N LYS A 105 -0.36 -26.39 7.14
CA LYS A 105 -0.01 -27.40 8.16
C LYS A 105 -0.37 -28.83 7.77
N GLU A 106 -1.48 -29.04 7.08
CA GLU A 106 -1.87 -30.35 6.53
C GLU A 106 -0.92 -30.78 5.39
N LYS A 107 -0.39 -29.84 4.61
CA LYS A 107 0.67 -30.11 3.63
C LYS A 107 2.02 -30.40 4.28
N SER A 108 2.30 -29.80 5.45
CA SER A 108 3.55 -30.02 6.18
C SER A 108 3.51 -31.21 7.17
N SER A 109 2.36 -31.86 7.39
CA SER A 109 2.26 -33.03 8.29
C SER A 109 2.65 -34.36 7.62
N GLY A 110 3.21 -34.32 6.41
CA GLY A 110 3.70 -35.50 5.68
C GLY A 110 5.21 -35.77 5.81
N THR A 111 6.02 -34.84 6.31
CA THR A 111 7.48 -35.05 6.41
C THR A 111 8.02 -34.47 7.71
N SER A 112 8.52 -35.37 8.56
CA SER A 112 9.26 -35.04 9.78
C SER A 112 10.62 -34.47 9.40
N SER A 113 10.81 -33.16 9.59
CA SER A 113 12.08 -32.45 9.83
C SER A 113 11.88 -31.01 9.36
N GLY A 114 12.15 -30.02 10.21
CA GLY A 114 12.02 -28.60 9.86
C GLY A 114 12.94 -28.22 8.71
N GLY A 115 12.39 -28.17 7.49
CA GLY A 115 13.02 -27.66 6.28
C GLY A 115 12.33 -26.39 5.82
N LEU A 116 13.10 -25.43 5.32
CA LEU A 116 12.58 -24.21 4.71
C LEU A 116 11.91 -24.56 3.37
N TRP A 117 10.99 -23.71 2.87
CA TRP A 117 10.20 -23.95 1.65
C TRP A 117 11.00 -24.13 0.33
N TRP A 118 12.33 -23.99 0.37
CA TRP A 118 13.25 -24.32 -0.72
C TRP A 118 13.98 -25.66 -0.53
N ASP A 119 13.89 -26.31 0.64
CA ASP A 119 14.54 -27.58 0.92
C ASP A 119 13.82 -28.76 0.23
N ASP A 120 12.53 -28.61 -0.08
CA ASP A 120 11.71 -29.64 -0.75
C ASP A 120 11.68 -29.50 -2.29
N GLN A 121 12.44 -28.57 -2.87
CA GLN A 121 12.74 -28.66 -4.30
C GLN A 121 13.88 -29.66 -4.48
N GLU A 122 13.51 -30.94 -4.65
CA GLU A 122 14.33 -31.88 -5.41
C GLU A 122 14.74 -31.18 -6.71
N ILE A 123 16.01 -30.77 -6.80
CA ILE A 123 16.64 -30.32 -8.04
C ILE A 123 16.89 -31.58 -8.88
N GLU A 124 15.85 -32.35 -9.15
CA GLU A 124 15.90 -33.55 -10.00
C GLU A 124 15.59 -33.20 -11.47
N ASN A 125 15.67 -31.91 -11.83
CA ASN A 125 15.45 -31.50 -13.22
C ASN A 125 16.35 -30.34 -13.68
N ILE A 126 17.61 -30.36 -13.24
CA ILE A 126 18.71 -29.77 -14.02
C ILE A 126 19.60 -30.95 -14.40
N ASN A 127 19.13 -31.76 -15.34
CA ASN A 127 19.79 -33.02 -15.69
C ASN A 127 21.04 -32.84 -16.54
N GLU A 128 21.43 -31.61 -16.86
CA GLU A 128 22.63 -31.31 -17.62
C GLU A 128 23.44 -30.23 -16.88
N LEU A 129 24.58 -30.63 -16.31
CA LEU A 129 25.59 -29.72 -15.73
C LEU A 129 25.92 -28.54 -16.67
N ASP A 130 25.85 -28.77 -17.99
CA ASP A 130 26.03 -27.77 -19.05
C ASP A 130 24.98 -26.65 -19.03
N GLU A 131 23.71 -26.95 -18.67
CA GLU A 131 22.66 -25.93 -18.59
C GLU A 131 22.88 -25.01 -17.38
N LEU A 132 23.36 -25.57 -16.27
CA LEU A 132 23.71 -24.79 -15.08
C LEU A 132 24.92 -23.89 -15.34
N GLU A 133 25.93 -24.40 -16.04
CA GLU A 133 27.10 -23.63 -16.45
C GLU A 133 26.69 -22.48 -17.39
N GLN A 134 25.86 -22.75 -18.40
CA GLN A 134 25.30 -21.71 -19.28
C GLN A 134 24.48 -20.66 -18.52
N TYR A 135 23.70 -21.07 -17.51
CA TYR A 135 22.93 -20.14 -16.69
C TYR A 135 23.84 -19.24 -15.84
N VAL A 136 24.88 -19.81 -15.23
CA VAL A 136 25.89 -19.05 -14.48
C VAL A 136 26.62 -18.07 -15.40
N GLU A 137 27.07 -18.49 -16.59
CA GLU A 137 27.70 -17.60 -17.57
C GLU A 137 26.77 -16.45 -17.99
N SER A 138 25.49 -16.74 -18.22
CA SER A 138 24.48 -15.72 -18.57
C SER A 138 24.31 -14.70 -17.44
N MET A 139 24.25 -15.15 -16.19
CA MET A 139 24.14 -14.29 -15.01
C MET A 139 25.41 -13.44 -14.81
N GLU A 140 26.60 -13.99 -15.04
CA GLU A 140 27.84 -13.22 -14.99
C GLU A 140 27.91 -12.15 -16.08
N LYS A 141 27.43 -12.47 -17.28
CA LYS A 141 27.33 -11.51 -18.39
C LYS A 141 26.37 -10.37 -18.03
N GLN A 142 25.19 -10.67 -17.48
CA GLN A 142 24.27 -9.63 -17.01
C GLN A 142 24.89 -8.78 -15.91
N ARG A 143 25.59 -9.38 -14.94
CA ARG A 143 26.30 -8.63 -13.89
C ARG A 143 27.34 -7.66 -14.46
N LYS A 144 28.10 -8.08 -15.48
CA LYS A 144 29.08 -7.20 -16.17
C LYS A 144 28.39 -6.04 -16.90
N ILE A 145 27.26 -6.29 -17.56
CA ILE A 145 26.49 -5.25 -18.28
C ILE A 145 25.94 -4.22 -17.29
N VAL A 146 25.32 -4.66 -16.18
CA VAL A 146 24.79 -3.76 -15.16
C VAL A 146 25.91 -2.94 -14.55
N LYS A 147 27.05 -3.57 -14.23
CA LYS A 147 28.22 -2.85 -13.69
C LYS A 147 28.74 -1.79 -14.66
N ALA A 148 28.90 -2.12 -15.94
CA ALA A 148 29.33 -1.16 -16.94
C ALA A 148 28.33 0.01 -17.11
N ARG A 149 27.03 -0.24 -17.01
CA ARG A 149 26.00 0.82 -17.05
C ARG A 149 26.05 1.74 -15.84
N VAL A 150 26.32 1.20 -14.65
CA VAL A 150 26.55 2.01 -13.46
C VAL A 150 27.81 2.86 -13.62
N ASP A 151 28.91 2.27 -14.10
CA ASP A 151 30.16 2.99 -14.35
C ASP A 151 30.00 4.09 -15.43
N GLU A 152 29.20 3.86 -16.49
CA GLU A 152 28.83 4.88 -17.49
C GLU A 152 28.03 6.04 -16.87
N MET A 153 27.10 5.74 -15.97
CA MET A 153 26.31 6.75 -15.26
C MET A 153 27.20 7.57 -14.31
N ASP A 154 28.16 6.94 -13.64
CA ASP A 154 29.11 7.63 -12.76
C ASP A 154 30.07 8.54 -13.56
N LEU A 155 30.55 8.09 -14.72
CA LEU A 155 31.39 8.92 -15.61
C LEU A 155 30.60 10.10 -16.17
N SER A 156 29.39 9.89 -16.68
CA SER A 156 28.55 10.98 -17.22
C SER A 156 28.09 11.98 -16.15
N GLY A 157 27.89 11.52 -14.90
CA GLY A 157 27.68 12.38 -13.74
C GLY A 157 28.87 13.32 -13.48
N ASN A 158 30.09 12.79 -13.51
CA ASN A 158 31.31 13.59 -13.35
C ASN A 158 31.54 14.57 -14.51
N TYR A 159 31.27 14.19 -15.76
CA TYR A 159 31.34 15.09 -16.92
C TYR A 159 30.31 16.24 -16.86
N PHE A 160 29.16 16.02 -16.20
CA PHE A 160 28.15 17.05 -16.02
C PHE A 160 28.53 18.05 -14.93
N GLU A 161 29.10 17.58 -13.82
CA GLU A 161 29.59 18.47 -12.75
C GLU A 161 30.83 19.28 -13.16
N GLU A 162 31.79 18.71 -13.89
CA GLU A 162 32.97 19.44 -14.37
C GLU A 162 32.61 20.52 -15.41
N ASN A 163 31.63 20.28 -16.29
CA ASN A 163 31.17 21.29 -17.23
C ASN A 163 30.44 22.45 -16.54
N LEU A 164 29.58 22.15 -15.56
CA LEU A 164 28.90 23.17 -14.75
C LEU A 164 29.90 24.03 -13.95
N ALA A 165 30.93 23.40 -13.37
CA ALA A 165 31.98 24.11 -12.65
C ALA A 165 32.77 25.04 -13.58
N ASN A 166 33.13 24.58 -14.79
CA ASN A 166 33.86 25.38 -15.77
C ASN A 166 33.03 26.52 -16.37
N GLU A 167 31.72 26.33 -16.56
CA GLU A 167 30.81 27.38 -17.02
C GLU A 167 30.61 28.46 -15.96
N PHE A 168 30.49 28.07 -14.68
CA PHE A 168 30.41 29.00 -13.55
C PHE A 168 31.68 29.85 -13.37
N ILE A 169 32.86 29.28 -13.61
CA ILE A 169 34.13 30.01 -13.54
C ILE A 169 34.20 31.07 -14.66
N LYS A 170 33.79 30.72 -15.90
CA LYS A 170 33.72 31.66 -17.03
C LYS A 170 32.75 32.81 -16.80
N MET A 171 31.66 32.58 -16.08
CA MET A 171 30.66 33.62 -15.79
C MET A 171 31.12 34.65 -14.75
N LYS A 172 32.09 34.30 -13.90
CA LYS A 172 32.66 35.21 -12.88
C LYS A 172 33.86 36.04 -13.36
N THR A 173 34.33 35.85 -14.59
CA THR A 173 35.52 36.52 -15.14
C THR A 173 35.22 37.74 -16.04
N TYR A 174 33.96 38.19 -16.07
CA TYR A 174 33.53 39.45 -16.70
C TYR A 174 33.14 40.49 -15.65
#